data_AF-A0A845W073-F1
#
_entry.id   AF-A0A845W073-F1
#
_cell.length_a   1.000
_cell.length_b   1.000
_cell.length_c   1.000
_cell.angle_alpha   90.00
_cell.angle_beta   90.00
_cell.angle_gamma   90.00
#
_symmetry.space_group_name_H-M   'P 1'
#
loop_
_entity.id
_entity.type
_entity.pdbx_description
1 polymer ?
#
loop_
_entity_poly.entity_id
_entity_poly.type
_entity_poly.pdbx_seq_one_letter_code
_entity_poly.pdbx_strand_id
1 'polypeptide(L)'
;MTTLVFVHGTGVRQAAYEQTFRIVEGFVTKQRPDITVVPCCWGEQFGSKLNAQGVSIPLYDATLALDQGEEEEQEIILWQQLYQNPLYELGLLSLQPSANADSNPFGEQRGDQLHDQLLALTPTGELQANLQAAGIAEGFDQARRHVTGSDVYQDVLNQVSDSDSDCYDTIARAIIAQAMFDCQQNSQNPIILPNPELRDQLVKSLSDALGKEEDLGLGDWLKQPLSLLASPATALVRSKRGAITEANTPTPGDIILYQSRGQQIRDFIQKTIEDAEPPVVILAHSLGGIACVDLLVTQPMAQVTLLITVGSQAPFLYEINALYSLEFGQPLPDFFPEWLNIYDLRDFLSYIGANLFPNKVQDVLVDSKQPFPQAHSAYWTNPATWKAIIPRLP
;
A
#
# COMPACT_ATOMS: atom_id res chain seq x y z
N MET A 1 34.14 -30.14 6.23
CA MET A 1 33.45 -29.49 5.10
C MET A 1 32.81 -28.21 5.63
N THR A 2 32.60 -27.19 4.79
CA THR A 2 31.91 -25.95 5.23
C THR A 2 30.40 -26.13 5.09
N THR A 3 29.62 -25.72 6.09
CA THR A 3 28.15 -25.74 6.02
C THR A 3 27.60 -24.33 5.79
N LEU A 4 26.72 -24.17 4.81
CA LEU A 4 25.95 -22.95 4.56
C LEU A 4 24.51 -23.16 5.04
N VAL A 5 24.14 -22.50 6.13
CA VAL A 5 22.77 -22.55 6.67
C VAL A 5 21.94 -21.46 5.99
N PHE A 6 20.90 -21.86 5.27
CA PHE A 6 19.99 -20.95 4.57
C PHE A 6 18.76 -20.61 5.42
N VAL A 7 18.66 -19.35 5.85
CA VAL A 7 17.58 -18.83 6.71
C VAL A 7 16.73 -17.83 5.93
N HIS A 8 15.48 -18.16 5.63
CA HIS A 8 14.58 -17.24 4.94
C HIS A 8 13.73 -16.42 5.93
N GLY A 9 13.30 -15.23 5.52
CA GLY A 9 12.69 -14.22 6.38
C GLY A 9 11.22 -13.96 6.22
N THR A 10 10.48 -14.89 5.68
CA THR A 10 9.04 -14.79 5.71
C THR A 10 8.53 -16.19 5.88
N GLY A 11 7.36 -16.36 6.49
CA GLY A 11 6.55 -17.57 6.46
C GLY A 11 6.03 -17.83 5.05
N VAL A 12 6.91 -17.77 4.05
CA VAL A 12 6.78 -18.55 2.84
C VAL A 12 6.50 -19.97 3.31
N ARG A 13 5.23 -20.34 3.18
CA ARG A 13 4.77 -21.69 3.48
C ARG A 13 5.70 -22.67 2.79
N GLN A 14 5.86 -23.83 3.39
CA GLN A 14 6.91 -24.81 3.06
C GLN A 14 7.26 -24.90 1.56
N ALA A 15 6.27 -24.94 0.67
CA ALA A 15 6.46 -24.99 -0.79
C ALA A 15 7.31 -23.85 -1.39
N ALA A 16 7.07 -22.59 -1.00
CA ALA A 16 7.80 -21.44 -1.53
C ALA A 16 9.23 -21.34 -0.96
N TYR A 17 9.41 -21.77 0.30
CA TYR A 17 10.74 -21.96 0.88
C TYR A 17 11.54 -23.01 0.10
N GLU A 18 10.95 -24.20 -0.12
CA GLU A 18 11.60 -25.31 -0.83
C GLU A 18 12.00 -24.96 -2.27
N GLN A 19 11.22 -24.14 -2.96
CA GLN A 19 11.58 -23.66 -4.30
C GLN A 19 12.82 -22.76 -4.26
N THR A 20 12.84 -21.83 -3.31
CA THR A 20 13.98 -20.91 -3.13
C THR A 20 15.23 -21.66 -2.68
N PHE A 21 15.08 -22.58 -1.71
CA PHE A 21 16.15 -23.42 -1.23
C PHE A 21 16.79 -24.23 -2.37
N ARG A 22 15.98 -24.86 -3.23
CA ARG A 22 16.50 -25.61 -4.40
C ARG A 22 17.31 -24.74 -5.36
N ILE A 23 16.91 -23.48 -5.55
CA ILE A 23 17.68 -22.53 -6.38
C ILE A 23 19.03 -22.23 -5.71
N VAL A 24 19.01 -21.89 -4.42
CA VAL A 24 20.20 -21.57 -3.62
C VAL A 24 21.17 -22.76 -3.59
N GLU A 25 20.69 -23.93 -3.20
CA GLU A 25 21.45 -25.19 -3.15
C GLU A 25 22.03 -25.53 -4.52
N GLY A 26 21.25 -25.40 -5.60
CA GLY A 26 21.70 -25.64 -6.96
C GLY A 26 22.84 -24.71 -7.40
N PHE A 27 22.76 -23.42 -7.08
CA PHE A 27 23.81 -22.45 -7.41
C PHE A 27 25.09 -22.68 -6.60
N VAL A 28 24.97 -22.96 -5.30
CA VAL A 28 26.12 -23.23 -4.42
C VAL A 28 26.79 -24.53 -4.84
N THR A 29 26.05 -25.64 -4.94
CA THR A 29 26.60 -26.96 -5.28
C THR A 29 27.31 -26.96 -6.63
N LYS A 30 26.79 -26.21 -7.61
CA LYS A 30 27.41 -26.08 -8.94
C LYS A 30 28.77 -25.36 -8.92
N GLN A 31 28.96 -24.40 -8.01
CA GLN A 31 30.18 -23.56 -7.95
C GLN A 31 31.15 -23.98 -6.85
N ARG A 32 30.63 -24.58 -5.77
CA ARG A 32 31.31 -24.99 -4.54
C ARG A 32 30.73 -26.33 -4.07
N PRO A 33 31.05 -27.45 -4.76
CA PRO A 33 30.55 -28.78 -4.40
C PRO A 33 31.08 -29.30 -3.06
N ASP A 34 32.06 -28.62 -2.48
CA ASP A 34 32.64 -28.87 -1.16
C ASP A 34 31.82 -28.28 0.00
N ILE A 35 30.79 -27.48 -0.30
CA ILE A 35 29.90 -26.85 0.67
C ILE A 35 28.58 -27.61 0.75
N THR A 36 28.15 -27.95 1.96
CA THR A 36 26.82 -28.49 2.21
C THR A 36 25.85 -27.36 2.53
N VAL A 37 24.72 -27.29 1.82
CA VAL A 37 23.66 -26.31 2.11
C VAL A 37 22.61 -26.96 3.01
N VAL A 38 22.31 -26.34 4.15
CA VAL A 38 21.34 -26.84 5.13
C VAL A 38 20.14 -25.90 5.21
N PRO A 39 18.90 -26.41 5.12
CA PRO A 39 17.72 -25.57 5.24
C PRO A 39 17.41 -25.23 6.70
N CYS A 40 17.06 -23.97 6.98
CA CYS A 40 16.45 -23.51 8.22
C CYS A 40 15.04 -22.97 7.94
N CYS A 41 14.04 -23.86 7.97
CA CYS A 41 12.64 -23.55 7.63
C CYS A 41 11.75 -23.39 8.89
N TRP A 42 11.91 -22.29 9.62
CA TRP A 42 11.14 -22.02 10.84
C TRP A 42 9.67 -21.58 10.58
N GLY A 43 9.37 -21.08 9.39
CA GLY A 43 8.11 -20.38 9.07
C GLY A 43 6.84 -21.22 9.21
N GLU A 44 6.87 -22.51 8.91
CA GLU A 44 5.71 -23.40 9.03
C GLU A 44 5.34 -23.67 10.50
N GLN A 45 6.37 -23.87 11.34
CA GLN A 45 6.19 -24.26 12.73
C GLN A 45 5.94 -23.06 13.65
N PHE A 46 6.68 -21.97 13.46
CA PHE A 46 6.72 -20.82 14.36
C PHE A 46 6.21 -19.53 13.74
N GLY A 47 5.85 -19.53 12.45
CA GLY A 47 5.25 -18.38 11.79
C GLY A 47 3.82 -18.11 12.25
N SER A 48 3.33 -16.93 11.89
CA SER A 48 1.98 -16.46 12.12
C SER A 48 0.94 -17.26 11.34
N LYS A 49 -0.18 -17.52 12.01
CA LYS A 49 -1.35 -18.21 11.47
C LYS A 49 -2.62 -17.74 12.17
N LEU A 50 -3.76 -17.93 11.51
CA LEU A 50 -5.08 -17.71 12.10
C LEU A 50 -5.40 -18.85 13.08
N ASN A 51 -4.93 -18.73 14.32
CA ASN A 51 -5.11 -19.77 15.35
C ASN A 51 -6.59 -20.10 15.64
N ALA A 52 -7.48 -19.11 15.49
CA ALA A 52 -8.93 -19.26 15.64
C ALA A 52 -9.67 -19.20 14.29
N GLN A 53 -9.01 -19.59 13.18
CA GLN A 53 -9.64 -19.75 11.86
C GLN A 53 -10.46 -18.53 11.41
N GLY A 54 -9.94 -17.31 11.64
CA GLY A 54 -10.58 -16.09 11.16
C GLY A 54 -11.76 -15.57 11.99
N VAL A 55 -12.04 -16.10 13.19
CA VAL A 55 -13.11 -15.59 14.08
C VAL A 55 -13.00 -14.08 14.38
N SER A 56 -11.80 -13.50 14.33
CA SER A 56 -11.59 -12.05 14.50
C SER A 56 -11.88 -11.23 13.24
N ILE A 57 -12.24 -11.85 12.12
CA ILE A 57 -12.48 -11.21 10.83
C ILE A 57 -14.00 -11.12 10.60
N PRO A 58 -14.59 -9.91 10.61
CA PRO A 58 -16.01 -9.75 10.34
C PRO A 58 -16.37 -10.33 8.96
N LEU A 59 -17.48 -11.06 8.90
CA LEU A 59 -18.00 -11.68 7.68
C LEU A 59 -17.03 -12.71 7.04
N TYR A 60 -16.14 -13.35 7.82
CA TYR A 60 -15.15 -14.31 7.31
C TYR A 60 -15.76 -15.39 6.39
N ASP A 61 -16.89 -15.98 6.79
CA ASP A 61 -17.60 -17.05 6.07
C ASP A 61 -18.90 -16.58 5.38
N ALA A 62 -19.15 -15.27 5.30
CA ALA A 62 -20.42 -14.79 4.76
C ALA A 62 -20.46 -14.90 3.24
N THR A 63 -21.10 -15.95 2.72
CA THR A 63 -21.56 -16.02 1.32
C THR A 63 -22.78 -15.12 1.15
N LEU A 64 -22.54 -13.90 0.65
CA LEU A 64 -23.47 -12.93 0.04
C LEU A 64 -24.97 -13.16 0.30
N ALA A 65 -25.54 -12.36 1.19
CA ALA A 65 -26.95 -12.00 1.15
C ALA A 65 -27.05 -10.51 1.44
N LEU A 66 -27.04 -9.68 0.39
CA LEU A 66 -27.30 -8.26 0.48
C LEU A 66 -28.13 -7.86 -0.75
N ASP A 67 -29.44 -7.72 -0.55
CA ASP A 67 -30.44 -7.33 -1.57
C ASP A 67 -31.11 -5.98 -1.18
N GLN A 68 -30.51 -5.24 -0.24
CA GLN A 68 -31.08 -3.99 0.32
C GLN A 68 -30.07 -2.84 0.46
N GLY A 69 -28.86 -2.95 -0.12
CA GLY A 69 -27.76 -1.97 0.06
C GLY A 69 -27.18 -1.38 -1.24
N GLU A 70 -27.81 -1.61 -2.39
CA GLU A 70 -27.22 -1.26 -3.69
C GLU A 70 -27.05 0.25 -3.91
N GLU A 71 -28.00 1.08 -3.46
CA GLU A 71 -27.94 2.54 -3.63
C GLU A 71 -26.85 3.18 -2.74
N GLU A 72 -26.76 2.80 -1.46
CA GLU A 72 -25.71 3.27 -0.55
C GLU A 72 -24.31 2.81 -1.03
N GLU A 73 -24.21 1.61 -1.61
CA GLU A 73 -22.97 1.09 -2.17
C GLU A 73 -22.53 1.83 -3.45
N GLN A 74 -23.48 2.24 -4.30
CA GLN A 74 -23.20 3.05 -5.50
C GLN A 74 -22.63 4.43 -5.14
N GLU A 75 -23.18 5.11 -4.12
CA GLU A 75 -22.69 6.40 -3.67
C GLU A 75 -21.27 6.31 -3.08
N ILE A 76 -20.99 5.26 -2.28
CA ILE A 76 -19.64 5.01 -1.75
C ILE A 76 -18.64 4.77 -2.89
N ILE A 77 -19.03 4.00 -3.91
CA ILE A 77 -18.17 3.75 -5.07
C ILE A 77 -17.91 5.03 -5.87
N LEU A 78 -18.93 5.88 -6.06
CA LEU A 78 -18.77 7.17 -6.72
C LEU A 78 -17.73 8.03 -6.01
N TRP A 79 -17.86 8.19 -4.69
CA TRP A 79 -16.91 8.97 -3.89
C TRP A 79 -15.51 8.35 -3.89
N GLN A 80 -15.38 7.02 -3.92
CA GLN A 80 -14.08 6.36 -4.09
C GLN A 80 -13.39 6.77 -5.40
N GLN A 81 -14.14 6.94 -6.49
CA GLN A 81 -13.60 7.45 -7.76
C GLN A 81 -13.26 8.94 -7.66
N LEU A 82 -14.15 9.75 -7.09
CA LEU A 82 -13.96 11.20 -6.94
C LEU A 82 -12.73 11.56 -6.07
N TYR A 83 -12.41 10.76 -5.05
CA TYR A 83 -11.19 10.96 -4.24
C TYR A 83 -9.89 10.73 -5.03
N GLN A 84 -9.94 9.98 -6.14
CA GLN A 84 -8.78 9.74 -7.01
C GLN A 84 -8.78 10.69 -8.21
N ASN A 85 -9.96 10.98 -8.76
CA ASN A 85 -10.16 11.85 -9.90
C ASN A 85 -11.43 12.72 -9.67
N PRO A 86 -11.27 13.97 -9.21
CA PRO A 86 -12.39 14.87 -8.95
C PRO A 86 -13.30 15.15 -10.15
N LEU A 87 -12.80 15.02 -11.38
CA LEU A 87 -13.56 15.26 -12.61
C LEU A 87 -14.25 14.01 -13.14
N TYR A 88 -14.18 12.89 -12.42
CA TYR A 88 -14.64 11.59 -12.90
C TYR A 88 -16.11 11.60 -13.34
N GLU A 89 -17.00 12.15 -12.52
CA GLU A 89 -18.44 12.18 -12.79
C GLU A 89 -18.78 13.14 -13.94
N LEU A 90 -18.12 14.31 -14.00
CA LEU A 90 -18.24 15.23 -15.14
C LEU A 90 -17.79 14.56 -16.45
N GLY A 91 -16.75 13.73 -16.38
CA GLY A 91 -16.28 12.93 -17.52
C GLY A 91 -17.34 11.99 -18.06
N LEU A 92 -18.08 11.31 -17.18
CA LEU A 92 -19.19 10.44 -17.58
C LEU A 92 -20.34 11.21 -18.21
N LEU A 93 -20.69 12.38 -17.66
CA LEU A 93 -21.72 13.25 -18.23
C LEU A 93 -21.33 13.79 -19.61
N SER A 94 -20.07 14.22 -19.79
CA SER A 94 -19.59 14.78 -21.07
C SER A 94 -19.72 13.82 -22.26
N LEU A 95 -19.78 12.51 -22.00
CA LEU A 95 -19.90 11.46 -23.02
C LEU A 95 -21.35 11.18 -23.45
N GLN A 96 -22.35 11.81 -22.82
CA GLN A 96 -23.74 11.54 -23.12
C GLN A 96 -24.19 12.25 -24.42
N PRO A 97 -25.02 11.60 -25.26
CA PRO A 97 -25.55 12.24 -26.46
C PRO A 97 -26.48 13.40 -26.08
N SER A 98 -26.24 14.59 -26.64
CA SER A 98 -27.08 15.77 -26.40
C SER A 98 -28.53 15.50 -26.81
N ALA A 99 -29.43 15.41 -25.84
CA ALA A 99 -30.87 15.30 -26.07
C ALA A 99 -31.45 16.71 -26.24
N ASN A 100 -31.23 17.33 -27.40
CA ASN A 100 -32.10 18.32 -28.07
C ASN A 100 -31.31 19.22 -29.02
N ALA A 101 -31.62 19.10 -30.30
CA ALA A 101 -31.06 19.90 -31.40
C ALA A 101 -31.88 21.18 -31.69
N ASP A 102 -32.58 21.71 -30.68
CA ASP A 102 -33.43 22.91 -30.79
C ASP A 102 -32.93 24.05 -29.87
N SER A 103 -31.61 24.21 -29.74
CA SER A 103 -31.04 25.40 -29.06
C SER A 103 -31.06 26.61 -30.00
N ASN A 104 -31.67 27.70 -29.55
CA ASN A 104 -31.62 28.99 -30.24
C ASN A 104 -30.18 29.53 -30.17
N PRO A 105 -29.45 29.68 -31.29
CA PRO A 105 -28.04 30.11 -31.28
C PRO A 105 -27.84 31.57 -30.86
N PHE A 106 -28.91 32.31 -30.55
CA PHE A 106 -28.90 33.71 -30.11
C PHE A 106 -29.53 33.94 -28.73
N GLY A 107 -29.94 32.89 -28.01
CA GLY A 107 -30.38 32.98 -26.62
C GLY A 107 -29.22 32.75 -25.65
N GLU A 108 -29.25 33.41 -24.49
CA GLU A 108 -28.35 33.09 -23.38
C GLU A 108 -28.58 31.63 -22.98
N GLN A 109 -27.55 30.79 -23.07
CA GLN A 109 -27.70 29.37 -22.77
C GLN A 109 -27.68 29.17 -21.26
N ARG A 110 -28.45 28.20 -20.76
CA ARG A 110 -28.50 27.90 -19.32
C ARG A 110 -27.13 27.52 -18.75
N GLY A 111 -26.29 26.88 -19.56
CA GLY A 111 -24.88 26.63 -19.25
C GLY A 111 -24.08 27.92 -18.99
N ASP A 112 -24.30 28.97 -19.79
CA ASP A 112 -23.65 30.28 -19.60
C ASP A 112 -24.09 30.92 -18.28
N GLN A 113 -25.39 30.86 -17.96
CA GLN A 113 -25.93 31.39 -16.70
C GLN A 113 -25.36 30.64 -15.48
N LEU A 114 -25.27 29.31 -15.54
CA LEU A 114 -24.66 28.49 -14.50
C LEU A 114 -23.16 28.81 -14.35
N HIS A 115 -22.45 28.97 -15.47
CA HIS A 115 -21.04 29.35 -15.46
C HIS A 115 -20.82 30.71 -14.79
N ASP A 116 -21.60 31.72 -15.18
CA ASP A 116 -21.51 33.06 -14.64
C ASP A 116 -21.87 33.10 -13.15
N GLN A 117 -22.90 32.36 -12.73
CA GLN A 117 -23.26 32.19 -11.32
C GLN A 117 -22.11 31.56 -10.53
N LEU A 118 -21.51 30.49 -11.06
CA LEU A 118 -20.41 29.81 -10.41
C LEU A 118 -19.16 30.70 -10.31
N LEU A 119 -18.85 31.53 -11.32
CA LEU A 119 -17.74 32.48 -11.28
C LEU A 119 -18.01 33.64 -10.31
N ALA A 120 -19.23 34.14 -10.27
CA ALA A 120 -19.64 35.21 -9.37
C ALA A 120 -19.87 34.74 -7.92
N LEU A 121 -19.97 33.42 -7.69
CA LEU A 121 -20.24 32.84 -6.38
C LEU A 121 -19.19 33.31 -5.38
N THR A 122 -19.66 34.01 -4.34
CA THR A 122 -18.90 34.32 -3.15
C THR A 122 -19.54 33.55 -1.99
N PRO A 123 -18.84 32.57 -1.39
CA PRO A 123 -19.40 31.81 -0.29
C PRO A 123 -19.86 32.72 0.86
N THR A 124 -21.12 32.61 1.25
CA THR A 124 -21.71 33.36 2.36
C THR A 124 -22.65 32.47 3.16
N GLY A 125 -23.07 32.91 4.34
CA GLY A 125 -24.06 32.20 5.16
C GLY A 125 -23.64 30.76 5.48
N GLU A 126 -24.54 29.81 5.21
CA GLU A 126 -24.35 28.39 5.49
C GLU A 126 -23.18 27.78 4.70
N LEU A 127 -23.03 28.10 3.40
CA LEU A 127 -21.92 27.60 2.59
C LEU A 127 -20.56 28.01 3.16
N GLN A 128 -20.40 29.27 3.56
CA GLN A 128 -19.15 29.75 4.16
C GLN A 128 -18.86 29.09 5.51
N ALA A 129 -19.89 28.88 6.34
CA ALA A 129 -19.76 28.20 7.63
C ALA A 129 -19.34 26.74 7.44
N ASN A 130 -19.97 26.03 6.49
CA ASN A 130 -19.64 24.63 6.17
C ASN A 130 -18.24 24.51 5.58
N LEU A 131 -17.81 25.43 4.70
CA LEU A 131 -16.43 25.46 4.18
C LEU A 131 -15.38 25.65 5.29
N GLN A 132 -15.68 26.49 6.29
CA GLN A 132 -14.79 26.69 7.44
C GLN A 132 -14.76 25.46 8.34
N ALA A 133 -15.93 24.89 8.67
CA ALA A 133 -16.03 23.67 9.46
C ALA A 133 -15.34 22.48 8.78
N ALA A 134 -15.41 22.42 7.45
CA ALA A 134 -14.75 21.41 6.63
C ALA A 134 -13.23 21.56 6.57
N GLY A 135 -12.70 22.75 6.88
CA GLY A 135 -11.27 23.06 6.80
C GLY A 135 -10.76 23.27 5.37
N ILE A 136 -11.64 23.59 4.42
CA ILE A 136 -11.28 23.78 3.00
C ILE A 136 -11.61 25.18 2.46
N ALA A 137 -12.04 26.11 3.33
CA ALA A 137 -12.40 27.46 2.94
C ALA A 137 -11.30 28.21 2.16
N GLU A 138 -10.04 28.10 2.56
CA GLU A 138 -8.92 28.77 1.88
C GLU A 138 -8.61 28.19 0.50
N GLY A 139 -8.82 26.88 0.31
CA GLY A 139 -8.56 26.17 -0.94
C GLY A 139 -9.74 26.16 -1.92
N PHE A 140 -10.94 26.54 -1.46
CA PHE A 140 -12.18 26.43 -2.24
C PHE A 140 -12.12 27.13 -3.59
N ASP A 141 -11.62 28.38 -3.62
CA ASP A 141 -11.52 29.16 -4.86
C ASP A 141 -10.51 28.58 -5.86
N GLN A 142 -9.47 27.91 -5.37
CA GLN A 142 -8.52 27.21 -6.22
C GLN A 142 -9.16 25.96 -6.83
N ALA A 143 -9.84 25.16 -6.01
CA ALA A 143 -10.54 23.96 -6.46
C ALA A 143 -11.62 24.30 -7.50
N ARG A 144 -12.42 25.35 -7.24
CA ARG A 144 -13.42 25.86 -8.20
C ARG A 144 -12.78 26.19 -9.54
N ARG A 145 -11.68 26.95 -9.56
CA ARG A 145 -10.97 27.32 -10.80
C ARG A 145 -10.38 26.13 -11.53
N HIS A 146 -9.92 25.11 -10.81
CA HIS A 146 -9.41 23.89 -11.43
C HIS A 146 -10.52 23.15 -12.18
N VAL A 147 -11.70 23.01 -11.56
CA VAL A 147 -12.85 22.36 -12.19
C VAL A 147 -13.35 23.17 -13.37
N THR A 148 -13.57 24.48 -13.21
CA THR A 148 -14.11 25.33 -14.28
C THR A 148 -13.14 25.53 -15.46
N GLY A 149 -11.84 25.38 -15.22
CA GLY A 149 -10.79 25.43 -16.24
C GLY A 149 -10.59 24.11 -17.00
N SER A 150 -11.36 23.06 -16.70
CA SER A 150 -11.22 21.76 -17.39
C SER A 150 -12.07 21.67 -18.65
N ASP A 151 -11.55 21.00 -19.68
CA ASP A 151 -12.28 20.77 -20.95
C ASP A 151 -13.58 20.00 -20.70
N VAL A 152 -13.53 19.02 -19.80
CA VAL A 152 -14.69 18.18 -19.43
C VAL A 152 -15.82 19.01 -18.83
N TYR A 153 -15.51 20.01 -18.02
CA TYR A 153 -16.53 20.92 -17.48
C TYR A 153 -17.20 21.75 -18.59
N GLN A 154 -16.42 22.24 -19.57
CA GLN A 154 -16.95 22.98 -20.72
C GLN A 154 -17.87 22.10 -21.58
N ASP A 155 -17.48 20.84 -21.80
CA ASP A 155 -18.30 19.88 -22.53
C ASP A 155 -19.63 19.61 -21.82
N VAL A 156 -19.63 19.53 -20.49
CA VAL A 156 -20.85 19.38 -19.69
C VAL A 156 -21.73 20.63 -19.78
N LEU A 157 -21.17 21.84 -19.67
CA LEU A 157 -21.94 23.09 -19.76
C LEU A 157 -22.71 23.22 -21.09
N ASN A 158 -22.08 22.82 -22.19
CA ASN A 158 -22.69 22.86 -23.52
C ASN A 158 -23.88 21.88 -23.67
N GLN A 159 -24.06 20.96 -22.73
CA GLN A 159 -25.09 19.93 -22.74
C GLN A 159 -26.24 20.22 -21.74
N VAL A 160 -26.10 21.22 -20.87
CA VAL A 160 -27.10 21.53 -19.83
C VAL A 160 -28.41 22.03 -20.44
N SER A 161 -29.51 21.33 -20.14
CA SER A 161 -30.87 21.72 -20.52
C SER A 161 -31.73 22.17 -19.33
N ASP A 162 -32.91 22.74 -19.60
CA ASP A 162 -33.82 23.29 -18.58
C ASP A 162 -34.33 22.26 -17.56
N SER A 163 -34.19 20.96 -17.81
CA SER A 163 -34.64 19.88 -16.93
C SER A 163 -33.53 19.23 -16.08
N ASP A 164 -32.28 19.69 -16.18
CA ASP A 164 -31.12 18.95 -15.65
C ASP A 164 -30.69 19.44 -14.26
N SER A 165 -31.54 19.22 -13.25
CA SER A 165 -31.24 19.56 -11.84
C SER A 165 -30.05 18.77 -11.27
N ASP A 166 -29.66 17.65 -11.89
CA ASP A 166 -28.53 16.81 -11.51
C ASP A 166 -27.15 17.42 -11.86
N CYS A 167 -27.09 18.34 -12.84
CA CYS A 167 -25.82 18.96 -13.26
C CYS A 167 -25.18 19.78 -12.13
N TYR A 168 -26.01 20.46 -11.34
CA TYR A 168 -25.60 21.27 -10.19
C TYR A 168 -24.88 20.42 -9.14
N ASP A 169 -25.44 19.24 -8.83
CA ASP A 169 -24.86 18.33 -7.85
C ASP A 169 -23.54 17.72 -8.33
N THR A 170 -23.44 17.36 -9.61
CA THR A 170 -22.19 16.83 -10.17
C THR A 170 -21.08 17.88 -10.17
N ILE A 171 -21.39 19.13 -10.54
CA ILE A 171 -20.41 20.23 -10.47
C ILE A 171 -20.01 20.51 -9.02
N ALA A 172 -20.98 20.53 -8.10
CA ALA A 172 -20.70 20.72 -6.68
C ALA A 172 -19.80 19.60 -6.13
N ARG A 173 -20.13 18.32 -6.40
CA ARG A 173 -19.30 17.17 -6.04
C ARG A 173 -17.89 17.28 -6.60
N ALA A 174 -17.73 17.65 -7.87
CA ALA A 174 -16.42 17.81 -8.49
C ALA A 174 -15.57 18.89 -7.79
N ILE A 175 -16.16 20.04 -7.44
CA ILE A 175 -15.46 21.13 -6.74
C ILE A 175 -15.06 20.72 -5.34
N ILE A 176 -15.98 20.09 -4.58
CA ILE A 176 -15.68 19.63 -3.23
C ILE A 176 -14.63 18.51 -3.25
N ALA A 177 -14.75 17.54 -4.16
CA ALA A 177 -13.75 16.50 -4.35
C ALA A 177 -12.39 17.08 -4.74
N GLN A 178 -12.35 18.12 -5.58
CA GLN A 178 -11.11 18.78 -5.97
C GLN A 178 -10.45 19.50 -4.78
N ALA A 179 -11.23 20.17 -3.94
CA ALA A 179 -10.71 20.80 -2.72
C ALA A 179 -10.13 19.76 -1.75
N MET A 180 -10.80 18.62 -1.59
CA MET A 180 -10.31 17.48 -0.80
C MET A 180 -9.00 16.91 -1.39
N PHE A 181 -8.97 16.72 -2.70
CA PHE A 181 -7.80 16.21 -3.42
C PHE A 181 -6.59 17.14 -3.28
N ASP A 182 -6.77 18.46 -3.46
CA ASP A 182 -5.72 19.46 -3.30
C ASP A 182 -5.15 19.47 -1.87
N CYS A 183 -6.00 19.33 -0.85
CA CYS A 183 -5.53 19.17 0.53
C CYS A 183 -4.67 17.92 0.71
N GLN A 184 -5.09 16.77 0.17
CA GLN A 184 -4.32 15.52 0.27
C GLN A 184 -2.96 15.62 -0.44
N GLN A 185 -2.89 16.23 -1.63
CA GLN A 185 -1.62 16.45 -2.34
C GLN A 185 -0.65 17.34 -1.54
N ASN A 186 -1.20 18.29 -0.77
CA ASN A 186 -0.44 19.18 0.09
C ASN A 186 -0.20 18.61 1.51
N SER A 187 -0.46 17.32 1.73
CA SER A 187 -0.33 16.64 3.04
C SER A 187 -1.14 17.30 4.17
N GLN A 188 -2.25 17.96 3.82
CA GLN A 188 -3.22 18.51 4.76
C GLN A 188 -4.33 17.48 5.04
N ASN A 189 -4.83 17.46 6.29
CA ASN A 189 -5.89 16.55 6.71
C ASN A 189 -7.12 17.35 7.19
N PRO A 190 -7.89 17.97 6.27
CA PRO A 190 -9.07 18.75 6.63
C PRO A 190 -10.18 17.83 7.17
N ILE A 191 -11.06 18.41 8.01
CA ILE A 191 -12.12 17.69 8.74
C ILE A 191 -13.11 17.00 7.80
N ILE A 192 -13.27 17.49 6.58
CA ILE A 192 -14.14 16.90 5.56
C ILE A 192 -13.70 15.50 5.11
N LEU A 193 -12.42 15.15 5.16
CA LEU A 193 -11.92 13.84 4.68
C LEU A 193 -12.56 12.65 5.42
N PRO A 194 -12.62 12.63 6.77
CA PRO A 194 -13.30 11.57 7.51
C PRO A 194 -14.80 11.80 7.75
N ASN A 195 -15.40 12.88 7.25
CA ASN A 195 -16.75 13.31 7.63
C ASN A 195 -17.70 13.33 6.41
N PRO A 196 -18.37 12.20 6.09
CA PRO A 196 -19.27 12.12 4.95
C PRO A 196 -20.48 13.03 5.10
N GLU A 197 -21.03 13.20 6.31
CA GLU A 197 -22.18 14.06 6.54
C GLU A 197 -21.88 15.52 6.21
N LEU A 198 -20.71 16.02 6.62
CA LEU A 198 -20.27 17.38 6.32
C LEU A 198 -19.95 17.56 4.83
N ARG A 199 -19.37 16.54 4.19
CA ARG A 199 -19.13 16.51 2.74
C ARG A 199 -20.45 16.64 1.98
N ASP A 200 -21.46 15.86 2.34
CA ASP A 200 -22.74 15.82 1.65
C ASP A 200 -23.56 17.10 1.91
N GLN A 201 -23.51 17.63 3.14
CA GLN A 201 -24.06 18.95 3.46
C GLN A 201 -23.42 20.05 2.62
N LEU A 202 -22.10 20.01 2.44
CA LEU A 202 -21.37 21.02 1.69
C LEU A 202 -21.67 20.96 0.19
N VAL A 203 -21.76 19.75 -0.37
CA VAL A 203 -22.23 19.55 -1.76
C VAL A 203 -23.62 20.15 -1.92
N LYS A 204 -24.55 19.83 -1.01
CA LYS A 204 -25.91 20.40 -1.03
C LYS A 204 -25.90 21.93 -0.93
N SER A 205 -25.21 22.51 0.06
CA SER A 205 -25.12 23.97 0.21
C SER A 205 -24.54 24.66 -1.02
N LEU A 206 -23.61 24.00 -1.73
CA LEU A 206 -23.04 24.52 -2.97
C LEU A 206 -24.03 24.41 -4.14
N SER A 207 -24.70 23.27 -4.31
CA SER A 207 -25.78 23.11 -5.31
C SER A 207 -26.90 24.14 -5.13
N ASP A 208 -27.35 24.33 -3.88
CA ASP A 208 -28.39 25.30 -3.54
C ASP A 208 -27.93 26.73 -3.85
N ALA A 209 -26.66 27.06 -3.57
CA ALA A 209 -26.07 28.37 -3.89
C ALA A 209 -25.92 28.61 -5.40
N LEU A 210 -25.89 27.56 -6.21
CA LEU A 210 -25.90 27.63 -7.67
C LEU A 210 -27.32 27.70 -8.26
N GLY A 211 -28.36 27.78 -7.42
CA GLY A 211 -29.73 28.00 -7.87
C GLY A 211 -30.50 26.74 -8.22
N LYS A 212 -30.14 25.59 -7.64
CA LYS A 212 -30.98 24.39 -7.70
C LYS A 212 -32.34 24.70 -7.03
N GLU A 213 -33.43 24.64 -7.79
CA GLU A 213 -34.79 24.79 -7.25
C GLU A 213 -35.16 23.54 -6.42
N GLU A 214 -35.96 23.70 -5.34
CA GLU A 214 -36.43 22.59 -4.52
C GLU A 214 -37.40 21.68 -5.32
N ASP A 215 -36.86 20.71 -6.05
CA ASP A 215 -37.67 19.69 -6.69
C ASP A 215 -38.19 18.69 -5.65
N LEU A 216 -39.48 18.82 -5.34
CA LEU A 216 -40.30 17.77 -4.74
C LEU A 216 -40.47 16.61 -5.74
N GLY A 217 -39.42 15.80 -5.87
CA GLY A 217 -39.42 14.51 -6.53
C GLY A 217 -39.19 14.57 -8.04
N LEU A 218 -38.02 14.05 -8.45
CA LEU A 218 -37.79 13.18 -9.62
C LEU A 218 -36.28 12.83 -9.69
N GLY A 219 -35.73 12.29 -8.59
CA GLY A 219 -34.41 11.68 -8.59
C GLY A 219 -34.48 10.26 -9.17
N ASP A 220 -34.48 10.13 -10.50
CA ASP A 220 -34.55 8.80 -11.14
C ASP A 220 -33.68 8.63 -12.40
N TRP A 221 -32.81 9.60 -12.75
CA TRP A 221 -31.87 9.45 -13.87
C TRP A 221 -30.58 8.74 -13.46
N LEU A 222 -29.97 9.08 -12.31
CA LEU A 222 -28.65 8.57 -11.90
C LEU A 222 -28.54 7.03 -11.81
N LYS A 223 -29.66 6.30 -11.82
CA LYS A 223 -29.65 4.82 -11.82
C LYS A 223 -29.03 4.18 -13.07
N GLN A 224 -28.98 4.87 -14.21
CA GLN A 224 -28.51 4.26 -15.47
C GLN A 224 -26.97 4.31 -15.64
N PRO A 225 -26.26 5.46 -15.53
CA PRO A 225 -24.81 5.49 -15.72
C PRO A 225 -23.99 4.98 -14.51
N LEU A 226 -24.53 5.02 -13.28
CA LEU A 226 -23.88 4.44 -12.09
C LEU A 226 -23.99 2.91 -12.01
N SER A 227 -24.92 2.29 -12.74
CA SER A 227 -24.97 0.82 -12.84
C SER A 227 -23.69 0.24 -13.49
N LEU A 228 -22.96 1.03 -14.29
CA LEU A 228 -21.65 0.67 -14.85
C LEU A 228 -20.49 0.89 -13.87
N LEU A 229 -20.72 1.71 -12.84
CA LEU A 229 -19.81 1.93 -11.71
C LEU A 229 -19.94 0.87 -10.63
N ALA A 230 -21.06 0.15 -10.60
CA ALA A 230 -21.26 -1.03 -9.77
C ALA A 230 -20.29 -2.13 -10.23
N SER A 231 -19.02 -1.97 -9.86
CA SER A 231 -18.11 -3.08 -9.87
C SER A 231 -18.66 -4.07 -8.86
N PRO A 232 -18.91 -5.34 -9.24
CA PRO A 232 -19.24 -6.37 -8.28
C PRO A 232 -18.15 -6.52 -7.20
N ALA A 233 -16.99 -5.86 -7.36
CA ALA A 233 -15.85 -5.88 -6.47
C ALA A 233 -16.13 -5.39 -5.03
N THR A 234 -16.99 -4.40 -4.74
CA THR A 234 -17.10 -3.88 -3.35
C THR A 234 -17.85 -4.84 -2.43
N ALA A 235 -19.02 -5.34 -2.88
CA ALA A 235 -19.75 -6.42 -2.23
C ALA A 235 -18.92 -7.72 -2.22
N LEU A 236 -18.19 -8.02 -3.31
CA LEU A 236 -17.24 -9.14 -3.35
C LEU A 236 -16.06 -8.96 -2.41
N VAL A 237 -15.55 -7.75 -2.15
CA VAL A 237 -14.42 -7.50 -1.25
C VAL A 237 -14.86 -7.65 0.20
N ARG A 238 -16.09 -7.23 0.53
CA ARG A 238 -16.70 -7.52 1.84
C ARG A 238 -16.90 -9.03 2.03
N SER A 239 -17.39 -9.73 1.01
CA SER A 239 -17.59 -11.20 1.05
C SER A 239 -16.31 -12.03 0.85
N LYS A 240 -15.19 -11.40 0.43
CA LYS A 240 -13.87 -12.03 0.28
C LYS A 240 -12.86 -11.52 1.30
N ARG A 241 -13.31 -10.80 2.34
CA ARG A 241 -12.44 -10.25 3.39
C ARG A 241 -11.62 -11.34 4.07
N GLY A 242 -12.19 -12.54 4.25
CA GLY A 242 -11.46 -13.70 4.75
C GLY A 242 -10.28 -14.10 3.85
N ALA A 243 -10.53 -14.30 2.56
CA ALA A 243 -9.50 -14.67 1.57
C ALA A 243 -8.43 -13.57 1.38
N ILE A 244 -8.82 -12.29 1.40
CA ILE A 244 -7.89 -11.15 1.30
C ILE A 244 -7.00 -11.06 2.55
N THR A 245 -7.58 -11.26 3.73
CA THR A 245 -6.83 -11.26 4.98
C THR A 245 -5.88 -12.45 5.01
N GLU A 246 -6.33 -13.65 4.67
CA GLU A 246 -5.48 -14.86 4.63
C GLU A 246 -4.31 -14.72 3.65
N ALA A 247 -4.51 -14.13 2.47
CA ALA A 247 -3.46 -13.87 1.48
C ALA A 247 -2.43 -12.81 1.94
N ASN A 248 -2.84 -11.83 2.75
CA ASN A 248 -1.99 -10.71 3.19
C ASN A 248 -1.45 -10.85 4.63
N THR A 249 -1.94 -11.82 5.43
CA THR A 249 -1.53 -12.00 6.84
C THR A 249 -0.09 -12.50 7.03
N PRO A 250 0.45 -13.46 6.25
CA PRO A 250 1.69 -14.14 6.63
C PRO A 250 2.88 -13.20 6.80
N THR A 251 3.18 -12.36 5.80
CA THR A 251 4.42 -11.56 5.82
C THR A 251 4.42 -10.46 6.89
N PRO A 252 3.43 -9.57 7.00
CA PRO A 252 3.36 -8.59 8.09
C PRO A 252 3.13 -9.24 9.46
N GLY A 253 2.35 -10.33 9.50
CA GLY A 253 2.08 -11.08 10.73
C GLY A 253 3.32 -11.72 11.33
N ASP A 254 4.22 -12.26 10.50
CA ASP A 254 5.48 -12.84 10.94
C ASP A 254 6.44 -11.81 11.49
N ILE A 255 6.50 -10.62 10.89
CA ILE A 255 7.31 -9.51 11.40
C ILE A 255 6.81 -9.10 12.78
N ILE A 256 5.50 -8.91 12.96
CA ILE A 256 4.91 -8.55 14.26
C ILE A 256 5.14 -9.67 15.29
N LEU A 257 4.94 -10.93 14.89
CA LEU A 257 5.16 -12.08 15.77
C LEU A 257 6.62 -12.19 16.18
N TYR A 258 7.56 -12.00 15.25
CA TYR A 258 8.98 -12.04 15.54
C TYR A 258 9.39 -10.91 16.49
N GLN A 259 9.00 -9.66 16.19
CA GLN A 259 9.34 -8.52 17.03
C GLN A 259 8.76 -8.62 18.45
N SER A 260 7.59 -9.26 18.61
CA SER A 260 6.95 -9.41 19.93
C SER A 260 7.32 -10.69 20.67
N ARG A 261 7.56 -11.80 19.97
CA ARG A 261 7.69 -13.17 20.51
C ARG A 261 8.68 -14.05 19.72
N GLY A 262 9.73 -13.47 19.14
CA GLY A 262 10.67 -14.15 18.24
C GLY A 262 11.63 -15.17 18.87
N GLN A 263 11.58 -15.41 20.19
CA GLN A 263 12.54 -16.30 20.86
C GLN A 263 12.54 -17.71 20.27
N GLN A 264 11.37 -18.31 20.03
CA GLN A 264 11.27 -19.65 19.46
C GLN A 264 11.89 -19.76 18.06
N ILE A 265 11.82 -18.68 17.27
CA ILE A 265 12.44 -18.61 15.94
C ILE A 265 13.97 -18.58 16.09
N ARG A 266 14.49 -17.75 17.00
CA ARG A 266 15.94 -17.69 17.28
C ARG A 266 16.48 -19.01 17.84
N ASP A 267 15.75 -19.66 18.75
CA ASP A 267 16.12 -20.97 19.30
C ASP A 267 16.20 -22.04 18.20
N PHE A 268 15.26 -22.02 17.26
CA PHE A 268 15.28 -22.94 16.12
C PHE A 268 16.46 -22.68 15.18
N ILE A 269 16.76 -21.41 14.88
CA ILE A 269 17.93 -21.02 14.08
C ILE A 269 19.22 -21.44 14.78
N GLN A 270 19.33 -21.15 16.09
CA GLN A 270 20.46 -21.55 16.92
C GLN A 270 20.67 -23.06 16.85
N LYS A 271 19.62 -23.85 17.09
CA LYS A 271 19.69 -25.31 17.03
C LYS A 271 20.13 -25.81 15.66
N THR A 272 19.63 -25.21 14.59
CA THR A 272 20.05 -25.54 13.20
C THR A 272 21.54 -25.28 12.98
N ILE A 273 22.08 -24.19 13.54
CA ILE A 273 23.51 -23.86 13.46
C ILE A 273 24.35 -24.82 14.32
N GLU A 274 23.90 -25.15 15.52
CA GLU A 274 24.58 -26.07 16.44
C GLU A 274 24.72 -27.49 15.87
N ASP A 275 23.72 -27.95 15.12
CA ASP A 275 23.71 -29.26 14.48
C ASP A 275 24.50 -29.31 13.15
N ALA A 276 24.92 -28.16 12.62
CA ALA A 276 25.68 -28.05 11.37
C ALA A 276 27.18 -28.33 11.57
N GLU A 277 27.83 -28.94 10.57
CA GLU A 277 29.28 -29.18 10.58
C GLU A 277 30.05 -27.86 10.45
N PRO A 278 30.96 -27.51 11.39
CA PRO A 278 31.79 -26.30 11.28
C PRO A 278 32.85 -26.38 10.16
N PRO A 279 33.26 -25.24 9.57
CA PRO A 279 32.77 -23.89 9.84
C PRO A 279 31.40 -23.63 9.21
N VAL A 280 30.61 -22.76 9.85
CA VAL A 280 29.27 -22.39 9.41
C VAL A 280 29.28 -20.99 8.78
N VAL A 281 28.61 -20.86 7.64
CA VAL A 281 28.20 -19.60 7.02
C VAL A 281 26.69 -19.49 7.08
N ILE A 282 26.16 -18.35 7.49
CA ILE A 282 24.71 -18.11 7.49
C ILE A 282 24.38 -17.29 6.25
N LEU A 283 23.48 -17.79 5.41
CA LEU A 283 22.88 -17.02 4.31
C LEU A 283 21.43 -16.72 4.67
N ALA A 284 21.18 -15.48 5.06
CA ALA A 284 19.92 -15.04 5.61
C ALA A 284 19.22 -14.01 4.71
N HIS A 285 17.91 -14.14 4.54
CA HIS A 285 17.11 -13.25 3.70
C HIS A 285 16.02 -12.55 4.50
N SER A 286 15.74 -11.27 4.23
CA SER A 286 14.61 -10.54 4.81
C SER A 286 14.59 -10.61 6.36
N LEU A 287 13.45 -10.96 7.00
CA LEU A 287 13.34 -11.21 8.47
C LEU A 287 14.31 -12.27 9.00
N GLY A 288 14.76 -13.21 8.17
CA GLY A 288 15.73 -14.23 8.55
C GLY A 288 17.07 -13.56 8.85
N GLY A 289 17.38 -12.49 8.11
CA GLY A 289 18.51 -11.62 8.42
C GLY A 289 18.37 -10.94 9.78
N ILE A 290 17.18 -10.41 10.10
CA ILE A 290 16.91 -9.82 11.43
C ILE A 290 17.11 -10.88 12.52
N ALA A 291 16.50 -12.05 12.37
CA ALA A 291 16.58 -13.13 13.35
C ALA A 291 18.02 -13.64 13.57
N CYS A 292 18.81 -13.74 12.50
CA CYS A 292 20.21 -14.12 12.59
C CYS A 292 21.07 -13.03 13.23
N VAL A 293 20.85 -11.74 12.91
CA VAL A 293 21.56 -10.64 13.57
C VAL A 293 21.24 -10.64 15.06
N ASP A 294 19.96 -10.73 15.44
CA ASP A 294 19.56 -10.75 16.85
C ASP A 294 20.16 -11.92 17.63
N LEU A 295 20.18 -13.10 17.03
CA LEU A 295 20.83 -14.28 17.62
C LEU A 295 22.33 -14.04 17.80
N LEU A 296 23.03 -13.58 16.76
CA LEU A 296 24.48 -13.41 16.78
C LEU A 296 24.96 -12.24 17.65
N VAL A 297 24.11 -11.26 17.94
CA VAL A 297 24.40 -10.23 18.95
C VAL A 297 24.26 -10.80 20.37
N THR A 298 23.24 -11.62 20.62
CA THR A 298 22.92 -12.08 21.98
C THR A 298 23.66 -13.36 22.39
N GLN A 299 24.14 -14.16 21.44
CA GLN A 299 24.78 -15.45 21.70
C GLN A 299 26.09 -15.60 20.91
N PRO A 300 27.22 -15.92 21.57
CA PRO A 300 28.46 -16.20 20.88
C PRO A 300 28.40 -17.56 20.16
N MET A 301 28.35 -17.53 18.83
CA MET A 301 28.31 -18.72 17.97
C MET A 301 29.66 -18.93 17.27
N ALA A 302 30.67 -19.43 18.00
CA ALA A 302 32.06 -19.48 17.52
C ALA A 302 32.28 -20.27 16.21
N GLN A 303 31.38 -21.19 15.84
CA GLN A 303 31.42 -21.91 14.57
C GLN A 303 30.97 -21.06 13.37
N VAL A 304 30.25 -19.95 13.60
CA VAL A 304 29.78 -19.06 12.54
C VAL A 304 30.91 -18.10 12.17
N THR A 305 31.38 -18.22 10.94
CA THR A 305 32.52 -17.46 10.43
C THR A 305 32.11 -16.26 9.58
N LEU A 306 30.90 -16.30 9.00
CA LEU A 306 30.37 -15.26 8.12
C LEU A 306 28.84 -15.23 8.21
N LEU A 307 28.29 -14.04 8.41
CA LEU A 307 26.88 -13.74 8.19
C LEU A 307 26.72 -13.07 6.82
N ILE A 308 25.83 -13.60 5.99
CA ILE A 308 25.42 -12.99 4.73
C ILE A 308 23.95 -12.62 4.86
N THR A 309 23.62 -11.33 4.84
CA THR A 309 22.23 -10.88 4.73
C THR A 309 21.94 -10.43 3.31
N VAL A 310 20.74 -10.76 2.83
CA VAL A 310 20.23 -10.36 1.52
C VAL A 310 18.88 -9.71 1.73
N GLY A 311 18.69 -8.48 1.24
CA GLY A 311 17.42 -7.77 1.36
C GLY A 311 16.92 -7.65 2.81
N SER A 312 17.80 -7.38 3.78
CA SER A 312 17.42 -7.40 5.21
C SER A 312 17.15 -6.01 5.78
N GLN A 313 16.25 -5.94 6.75
CA GLN A 313 15.86 -4.73 7.47
C GLN A 313 16.66 -4.53 8.77
N ALA A 314 17.56 -5.44 9.14
CA ALA A 314 18.29 -5.38 10.41
C ALA A 314 19.03 -4.03 10.65
N PRO A 315 19.72 -3.44 9.65
CA PRO A 315 20.36 -2.13 9.84
C PRO A 315 19.36 -1.01 10.16
N PHE A 316 18.23 -0.97 9.44
CA PHE A 316 17.18 0.03 9.69
C PHE A 316 16.55 -0.14 11.07
N LEU A 317 16.26 -1.38 11.48
CA LEU A 317 15.72 -1.64 12.81
C LEU A 317 16.69 -1.19 13.91
N TYR A 318 18.00 -1.35 13.72
CA TYR A 318 18.98 -0.79 14.67
C TYR A 318 18.93 0.74 14.68
N GLU A 319 18.90 1.38 13.52
CA GLU A 319 18.88 2.85 13.38
C GLU A 319 17.68 3.49 14.07
N ILE A 320 16.50 2.87 13.98
CA ILE A 320 15.28 3.37 14.66
C ILE A 320 15.12 2.83 16.09
N ASN A 321 16.14 2.17 16.65
CA ASN A 321 16.15 1.59 17.99
C ASN A 321 15.04 0.53 18.21
N ALA A 322 14.76 -0.28 17.19
CA ALA A 322 13.75 -1.34 17.17
C ALA A 322 14.34 -2.75 16.97
N LEU A 323 15.66 -2.88 16.78
CA LEU A 323 16.33 -4.18 16.75
C LEU A 323 16.30 -4.78 18.16
N TYR A 324 15.79 -6.01 18.30
CA TYR A 324 15.53 -6.60 19.61
C TYR A 324 16.80 -6.77 20.45
N SER A 325 17.89 -7.14 19.81
CA SER A 325 19.15 -7.51 20.46
C SER A 325 20.06 -6.35 20.82
N LEU A 326 19.90 -5.18 20.20
CA LEU A 326 20.88 -4.11 20.25
C LEU A 326 20.21 -2.73 20.20
N GLU A 327 20.40 -1.96 21.27
CA GLU A 327 20.00 -0.56 21.32
C GLU A 327 20.88 0.31 20.42
N PHE A 328 20.29 1.34 19.83
CA PHE A 328 21.01 2.30 18.99
C PHE A 328 22.17 2.95 19.77
N GLY A 329 23.33 3.04 19.14
CA GLY A 329 24.57 3.55 19.73
C GLY A 329 25.43 2.49 20.41
N GLN A 330 24.91 1.29 20.67
CA GLN A 330 25.74 0.16 21.10
C GLN A 330 26.48 -0.46 19.90
N PRO A 331 27.77 -0.81 20.03
CA PRO A 331 28.50 -1.49 18.97
C PRO A 331 28.07 -2.96 18.87
N LEU A 332 28.34 -3.59 17.71
CA LEU A 332 28.27 -5.05 17.63
C LEU A 332 29.29 -5.68 18.60
N PRO A 333 28.95 -6.78 19.29
CA PRO A 333 29.89 -7.48 20.14
C PRO A 333 31.14 -7.95 19.38
N ASP A 334 32.28 -8.06 20.08
CA ASP A 334 33.55 -8.47 19.46
C ASP A 334 33.48 -9.84 18.77
N PHE A 335 32.69 -10.76 19.35
CA PHE A 335 32.45 -12.11 18.84
C PHE A 335 31.49 -12.16 17.63
N PHE A 336 30.86 -11.04 17.26
CA PHE A 336 30.00 -10.98 16.09
C PHE A 336 30.83 -11.26 14.83
N PRO A 337 30.39 -12.17 13.95
CA PRO A 337 31.17 -12.59 12.78
C PRO A 337 31.29 -11.47 11.76
N GLU A 338 32.14 -11.67 10.75
CA GLU A 338 32.14 -10.81 9.57
C GLU A 338 30.75 -10.81 8.93
N TRP A 339 30.31 -9.66 8.42
CA TRP A 339 28.97 -9.49 7.89
C TRP A 339 29.00 -8.92 6.47
N LEU A 340 28.62 -9.75 5.49
CA LEU A 340 28.31 -9.32 4.13
C LEU A 340 26.82 -8.95 4.02
N ASN A 341 26.51 -7.73 3.64
CA ASN A 341 25.14 -7.28 3.40
C ASN A 341 24.92 -6.99 1.92
N ILE A 342 23.90 -7.62 1.30
CA ILE A 342 23.57 -7.45 -0.11
C ILE A 342 22.23 -6.74 -0.23
N TYR A 343 22.19 -5.66 -1.01
CA TYR A 343 21.01 -4.81 -1.17
C TYR A 343 20.79 -4.40 -2.64
N ASP A 344 19.57 -3.98 -2.97
CA ASP A 344 19.16 -3.47 -4.28
C ASP A 344 18.36 -2.18 -4.08
N LEU A 345 18.65 -1.12 -4.84
CA LEU A 345 17.94 0.16 -4.75
C LEU A 345 16.44 0.07 -5.07
N ARG A 346 16.00 -0.97 -5.78
CA ARG A 346 14.58 -1.24 -6.07
C ARG A 346 13.92 -2.16 -5.05
N ASP A 347 14.70 -2.72 -4.13
CA ASP A 347 14.20 -3.42 -2.97
C ASP A 347 14.11 -2.45 -1.79
N PHE A 348 12.93 -1.87 -1.60
CA PHE A 348 12.64 -0.92 -0.52
C PHE A 348 12.69 -1.54 0.89
N LEU A 349 12.95 -2.85 0.99
CA LEU A 349 13.14 -3.55 2.25
C LEU A 349 14.61 -3.92 2.50
N SER A 350 15.54 -3.46 1.64
CA SER A 350 16.97 -3.68 1.79
C SER A 350 17.67 -2.41 2.27
N TYR A 351 18.41 -2.51 3.37
CA TYR A 351 19.06 -1.37 4.02
C TYR A 351 20.56 -1.61 4.18
N ILE A 352 21.35 -0.53 4.15
CA ILE A 352 22.81 -0.56 4.26
C ILE A 352 23.26 -0.60 5.73
N GLY A 353 24.33 -1.33 6.04
CA GLY A 353 24.82 -1.50 7.41
C GLY A 353 26.24 -0.97 7.68
N ALA A 354 27.06 -0.76 6.65
CA ALA A 354 28.48 -0.39 6.82
C ALA A 354 28.68 0.97 7.50
N ASN A 355 27.74 1.90 7.35
CA ASN A 355 27.79 3.20 8.02
C ASN A 355 27.44 3.11 9.51
N LEU A 356 26.64 2.10 9.90
CA LEU A 356 26.21 1.89 11.29
C LEU A 356 27.24 1.03 12.05
N PHE A 357 27.87 0.08 11.36
CA PHE A 357 28.81 -0.89 11.95
C PHE A 357 30.12 -0.95 11.15
N PRO A 358 30.97 0.08 11.25
CA PRO A 358 32.21 0.15 10.48
C PRO A 358 33.14 -1.01 10.85
N ASN A 359 33.88 -1.52 9.86
CA ASN A 359 34.83 -2.64 9.97
C ASN A 359 34.23 -4.03 10.21
N LYS A 360 32.92 -4.15 10.47
CA LYS A 360 32.22 -5.43 10.62
C LYS A 360 31.30 -5.73 9.44
N VAL A 361 30.71 -4.69 8.85
CA VAL A 361 29.75 -4.83 7.76
C VAL A 361 30.34 -4.35 6.45
N GLN A 362 30.21 -5.19 5.42
CA GLN A 362 30.49 -4.85 4.04
C GLN A 362 29.21 -4.88 3.22
N ASP A 363 28.77 -3.70 2.76
CA ASP A 363 27.64 -3.60 1.85
C ASP A 363 28.04 -3.86 0.39
N VAL A 364 27.21 -4.60 -0.34
CA VAL A 364 27.33 -4.84 -1.79
C VAL A 364 26.01 -4.53 -2.46
N LEU A 365 26.04 -3.53 -3.35
CA LEU A 365 24.91 -3.20 -4.22
C LEU A 365 24.83 -4.20 -5.36
N VAL A 366 23.63 -4.73 -5.59
CA VAL A 366 23.27 -5.46 -6.81
C VAL A 366 22.09 -4.77 -7.50
N ASP A 367 21.90 -5.06 -8.78
CA ASP A 367 20.74 -4.58 -9.54
C ASP A 367 20.04 -5.78 -10.19
N SER A 368 18.86 -6.12 -9.67
CA SER A 368 18.00 -7.19 -10.17
C SER A 368 17.23 -6.82 -11.44
N LYS A 369 17.19 -5.52 -11.80
CA LYS A 369 16.35 -4.96 -12.87
C LYS A 369 14.85 -5.22 -12.70
N GLN A 370 14.40 -5.59 -11.49
CA GLN A 370 12.99 -5.79 -11.16
C GLN A 370 12.43 -4.59 -10.40
N PRO A 371 11.14 -4.24 -10.57
CA PRO A 371 10.48 -3.26 -9.72
C PRO A 371 10.14 -3.86 -8.34
N PHE A 372 9.81 -3.01 -7.37
CA PHE A 372 9.22 -3.46 -6.10
C PHE A 372 7.77 -3.96 -6.33
N PRO A 373 7.34 -5.08 -5.71
CA PRO A 373 8.06 -5.91 -4.73
C PRO A 373 8.92 -7.04 -5.34
N GLN A 374 8.92 -7.26 -6.65
CA GLN A 374 9.64 -8.37 -7.30
C GLN A 374 11.15 -8.35 -7.05
N ALA A 375 11.75 -7.15 -6.93
CA ALA A 375 13.16 -6.98 -6.58
C ALA A 375 13.57 -7.72 -5.30
N HIS A 376 12.67 -7.78 -4.30
CA HIS A 376 12.96 -8.40 -3.01
C HIS A 376 13.18 -9.92 -3.10
N SER A 377 12.59 -10.61 -4.08
CA SER A 377 12.80 -12.05 -4.31
C SER A 377 13.81 -12.36 -5.42
N ALA A 378 14.27 -11.35 -6.16
CA ALA A 378 15.04 -11.54 -7.38
C ALA A 378 16.53 -11.85 -7.14
N TYR A 379 17.03 -11.75 -5.90
CA TYR A 379 18.44 -11.95 -5.57
C TYR A 379 18.97 -13.32 -5.99
N TRP A 380 18.17 -14.38 -5.86
CA TRP A 380 18.61 -15.77 -6.08
C TRP A 380 18.84 -16.11 -7.54
N THR A 381 18.19 -15.40 -8.46
CA THR A 381 18.40 -15.56 -9.90
C THR A 381 19.36 -14.51 -10.46
N ASN A 382 19.79 -13.54 -9.65
CA ASN A 382 20.73 -12.50 -10.05
C ASN A 382 22.19 -13.00 -9.94
N PRO A 383 22.94 -13.11 -11.05
CA PRO A 383 24.33 -13.54 -11.03
C PRO A 383 25.25 -12.63 -10.19
N ALA A 384 24.92 -11.35 -10.04
CA ALA A 384 25.71 -10.40 -9.24
C ALA A 384 25.69 -10.77 -7.75
N THR A 385 24.56 -11.27 -7.24
CA THR A 385 24.44 -11.78 -5.86
C THR A 385 25.44 -12.91 -5.63
N TRP A 386 25.47 -13.91 -6.51
CA TRP A 386 26.38 -15.05 -6.38
C TRP A 386 27.84 -14.67 -6.58
N LYS A 387 28.13 -13.72 -7.49
CA LYS A 387 29.47 -13.16 -7.66
C LYS A 387 29.98 -12.48 -6.38
N ALA A 388 29.08 -11.92 -5.56
CA ALA A 388 29.42 -11.37 -4.26
C ALA A 388 29.60 -12.46 -3.19
N ILE A 389 28.76 -13.49 -3.18
CA ILE A 389 28.76 -14.54 -2.15
C ILE A 389 29.94 -15.51 -2.31
N ILE A 390 30.09 -16.12 -3.49
CA ILE A 390 30.97 -17.29 -3.69
C ILE A 390 32.43 -17.05 -3.28
N PRO A 391 33.07 -15.90 -3.61
CA PRO A 391 34.47 -15.65 -3.22
C PRO A 391 34.70 -15.50 -1.71
N ARG A 392 33.63 -15.32 -0.91
CA ARG A 392 33.70 -15.13 0.55
C ARG A 392 33.42 -16.41 1.33
N LEU A 393 33.03 -17.48 0.65
CA LEU A 393 32.80 -18.77 1.30
C LEU A 393 34.15 -19.43 1.65
N PRO A 394 34.36 -19.88 2.90
CA PRO A 394 35.62 -20.48 3.39
C PRO A 394 36.14 -21.65 2.56
#